data_AF-A0A7X7LS17-F1
#
_entry.id   AF-A0A7X7LS17-F1
#
_cell.length_a   1.000
_cell.length_b   1.000
_cell.length_c   1.000
_cell.angle_alpha   90.00
_cell.angle_beta   90.00
_cell.angle_gamma   90.00
#
_symmetry.space_group_name_H-M   'P 1'
#
loop_
_entity.id
_entity.type
_entity.pdbx_description
1 polymer ?
#
loop_
_entity_poly.entity_id
_entity_poly.type
_entity_poly.pdbx_seq_one_letter_code
_entity_poly.pdbx_strand_id
1 'polypeptide(L)' 'IEVKNHPWFLACQFHPEFLSRPGKPHPLFRDFIRAAIDYQTKPTFE' A
#
# COMPACT_ATOMS: atom_id res chain seq x y z
N ILE A 1 4.04 -11.60 1.95
CA ILE A 1 2.98 -12.33 1.22
C ILE A 1 2.20 -11.33 0.40
N GLU A 2 1.89 -11.67 -0.84
CA GLU A 2 1.09 -10.88 -1.79
C GLU A 2 0.02 -11.78 -2.41
N VAL A 3 -1.11 -11.20 -2.84
CA VAL A 3 -2.22 -11.92 -3.50
C VAL A 3 -2.36 -11.45 -4.93
N LYS A 4 -2.22 -12.38 -5.89
CA LYS A 4 -2.12 -12.06 -7.33
C LYS A 4 -3.35 -11.34 -7.92
N ASN A 5 -4.56 -11.65 -7.44
CA ASN A 5 -5.82 -11.13 -7.99
C ASN A 5 -6.44 -10.04 -7.10
N HIS A 6 -5.62 -9.29 -6.36
CA HIS A 6 -6.07 -8.17 -5.54
C HIS A 6 -5.33 -6.91 -5.98
N PRO A 7 -6.02 -5.75 -6.13
CA PRO A 7 -5.42 -4.53 -6.69
C PRO A 7 -4.19 -4.07 -5.92
N TRP A 8 -4.17 -4.28 -4.61
CA TRP A 8 -2.98 -4.12 -3.78
C TRP A 8 -3.12 -4.94 -2.49
N PHE A 9 -2.32 -5.98 -2.30
CA PHE A 9 -2.33 -6.79 -1.07
C PHE A 9 -0.91 -7.09 -0.64
N LEU A 10 -0.59 -6.78 0.62
CA LEU A 10 0.71 -7.03 1.19
C LEU A 10 0.61 -7.39 2.67
N ALA A 11 1.37 -8.42 3.08
CA ALA A 11 1.62 -8.75 4.48
C ALA A 11 3.12 -9.02 4.71
N CYS A 12 3.67 -8.49 5.79
CA CYS A 12 5.04 -8.74 6.24
C CYS A 12 5.06 -9.24 7.69
N GLN A 13 6.10 -9.99 8.07
CA GLN A 13 6.25 -10.54 9.42
C GLN A 13 7.04 -9.62 10.37
N PHE A 14 7.75 -8.64 9.82
CA PHE A 14 8.47 -7.64 10.60
C PHE A 14 7.58 -6.42 10.85
N HIS A 15 8.07 -5.49 11.67
CA HIS A 15 7.41 -4.23 12.04
C HIS A 15 7.93 -3.04 11.20
N PRO A 16 7.42 -2.82 9.97
CA PRO A 16 7.84 -1.71 9.11
C PRO A 16 7.56 -0.32 9.73
N GLU A 17 6.64 -0.23 10.69
CA GLU A 17 6.30 1.00 11.39
C GLU A 17 7.51 1.64 12.09
N PHE A 18 8.40 0.82 12.66
CA PHE A 18 9.59 1.33 13.36
C PHE A 18 10.65 1.89 12.41
N LEU A 19 10.55 1.61 11.11
CA LEU A 19 11.47 2.08 10.07
C LEU A 19 10.97 3.33 9.34
N SER A 20 9.71 3.73 9.55
CA SER A 20 9.11 4.90 8.90
C SER A 20 9.50 6.21 9.60
N ARG A 21 9.70 7.29 8.84
CA ARG A 21 10.00 8.65 9.37
C ARG A 21 9.21 9.70 8.59
N PRO A 22 8.90 10.88 9.15
CA PRO A 22 8.11 11.91 8.46
C PRO A 22 8.64 12.33 7.07
N GLY A 23 9.95 12.51 6.91
CA GLY A 23 10.58 12.84 5.62
C GLY A 23 10.99 11.63 4.78
N LYS A 24 10.80 10.41 5.31
CA LYS A 24 11.16 9.15 4.65
C LYS A 24 10.14 8.08 5.05
N PRO A 25 8.91 8.15 4.54
CA PRO A 25 7.90 7.15 4.85
C PRO A 25 8.36 5.79 4.32
N HIS A 26 8.09 4.74 5.10
CA HIS A 26 8.40 3.39 4.65
C HIS A 26 7.61 3.07 3.37
N PRO A 27 8.22 2.43 2.35
CA PRO A 27 7.59 2.19 1.05
C PRO A 27 6.24 1.48 1.16
N LEU A 28 6.12 0.51 2.08
CA LEU A 28 4.86 -0.24 2.25
C LEU A 28 3.67 0.66 2.59
N PHE A 29 3.86 1.67 3.44
CA PHE A 29 2.78 2.60 3.79
C PHE A 29 2.55 3.64 2.70
N ARG A 30 3.62 4.20 2.13
CA ARG A 30 3.51 5.17 1.02
C ARG A 30 2.75 4.56 -0.15
N ASP A 31 3.12 3.34 -0.54
CA ASP A 31 2.56 2.66 -1.70
C ASP A 31 1.15 2.14 -1.43
N PHE A 32 0.84 1.76 -0.19
CA PHE A 32 -0.54 1.46 0.23
C PHE A 32 -1.47 2.66 0.02
N ILE A 33 -1.07 3.84 0.50
CA ILE A 33 -1.88 5.06 0.36
C ILE A 33 -2.05 5.44 -1.09
N ARG A 34 -0.99 5.35 -1.91
CA ARG A 34 -1.09 5.55 -3.36
C ARG A 34 -2.11 4.58 -3.98
N ALA A 35 -2.01 3.29 -3.69
CA ALA A 35 -2.94 2.30 -4.21
C ALA A 35 -4.40 2.55 -3.75
N ALA A 36 -4.59 3.05 -2.54
CA ALA A 36 -5.92 3.43 -2.03
C ALA A 36 -6.51 4.63 -2.80
N ILE A 37 -5.69 5.65 -3.11
CA ILE A 37 -6.09 6.79 -3.95
C ILE A 37 -6.42 6.32 -5.37
N ASP A 38 -5.56 5.47 -5.95
CA ASP A 38 -5.78 4.92 -7.29
C ASP A 38 -7.09 4.11 -7.33
N TYR A 39 -7.36 3.31 -6.30
CA TYR A 39 -8.61 2.56 -6.19
C TYR A 39 -9.85 3.46 -6.04
N GLN A 40 -9.76 4.54 -5.25
CA GLN A 40 -10.85 5.50 -5.10
C GLN A 40 -11.17 6.23 -6.40
N THR A 41 -10.14 6.55 -7.18
CA THR A 41 -10.26 7.34 -8.41
C THR A 41 -10.58 6.50 -9.65
N LYS A 42 -10.54 5.17 -9.55
CA LYS A 42 -10.99 4.28 -10.62
C LYS A 42 -12.47 4.52 -10.93
N PRO A 43 -12.84 4.82 -12.18
CA PRO A 43 -14.24 4.92 -12.56
C PRO A 43 -14.93 3.56 -12.36
N THR A 44 -16.12 3.58 -11.78
CA THR A 44 -16.93 2.42 -11.36
C THR A 44 -17.49 1.58 -12.53
N PHE A 45 -16.92 1.70 -13.72
CA PHE A 45 -17.42 1.07 -14.95
C PHE A 45 -16.51 -0.06 -15.49
N GLU A 46 -15.53 -0.51 -14.70
CA GLU A 46 -14.82 -1.80 -14.91
C GLU A 46 -15.50 -2.94 -14.16
#